data_AF-A0A5J4PFN6-F1
#
_entry.id   AF-A0A5J4PFN6-F1
#
_cell.length_a   1.000
_cell.length_b   1.000
_cell.length_c   1.000
_cell.angle_alpha   90.00
_cell.angle_beta   90.00
_cell.angle_gamma   90.00
#
_symmetry.space_group_name_H-M   'P 1'
#
loop_
_entity.id
_entity.type
_entity.pdbx_description
1 polymer ?
#
loop_
_entity_poly.entity_id
_entity_poly.type
_entity_poly.pdbx_seq_one_letter_code
_entity_poly.pdbx_strand_id
1 'polypeptide(L)'
;PLWLYARGEEIFMCLKSDSKERAQELLSDIQAELEGNQLFIHDFGKQKCEGDWEIGNFKTIDQKFIGMAFGIKQKVRGLRVKQRRPNLWVIDDLETPDTISNPKRMRKQADHIERDILPTMTGNAGRLLYANNRFARVMTQTILQERHPHWRVHQVEAYNKATHEPVWSITILLADWGLW
;
A
#
# COMPACT_ATOMS: atom_id res chain seq x y z
N PRO A 1 -4.53 -1.88 7.66
CA PRO A 1 -4.77 -0.58 8.33
C PRO A 1 -5.99 -0.62 9.26
N LEU A 2 -7.12 -1.20 8.81
CA LEU A 2 -8.36 -1.29 9.58
C LEU A 2 -8.18 -1.91 10.97
N TRP A 3 -7.39 -2.99 11.09
CA TRP A 3 -7.13 -3.61 12.39
C TRP A 3 -6.42 -2.68 13.39
N LEU A 4 -5.45 -1.88 12.93
CA LEU A 4 -4.79 -0.89 13.80
C LEU A 4 -5.82 0.16 14.29
N TYR A 5 -6.73 0.55 13.40
CA TYR A 5 -7.76 1.54 13.69
C TYR A 5 -8.78 1.01 14.69
N ALA A 6 -9.24 -0.24 14.49
CA ALA A 6 -10.14 -0.97 15.39
C ALA A 6 -9.56 -1.13 16.81
N ARG A 7 -8.23 -1.18 16.96
CA ARG A 7 -7.56 -1.17 18.29
C ARG A 7 -7.43 0.22 18.91
N GLY A 8 -8.01 1.25 18.29
CA GLY A 8 -7.98 2.62 18.77
C GLY A 8 -6.72 3.41 18.44
N GLU A 9 -5.83 2.89 17.58
CA GLU A 9 -4.66 3.67 17.14
C GLU A 9 -5.10 4.83 16.24
N GLU A 10 -4.51 6.01 16.48
CA GLU A 10 -4.59 7.12 15.53
C GLU A 10 -3.70 6.83 14.32
N ILE A 11 -4.29 6.72 13.13
CA ILE A 11 -3.58 6.40 11.89
C ILE A 11 -3.57 7.59 10.95
N PHE A 12 -2.40 7.95 10.45
CA PHE A 12 -2.26 8.75 9.25
C PHE A 12 -1.53 7.89 8.22
N MET A 13 -2.34 7.24 7.38
CA MET A 13 -1.90 6.33 6.33
C MET A 13 -1.69 7.10 5.03
N CYS A 14 -0.53 6.88 4.43
CA CYS A 14 -0.23 7.32 3.08
C CYS A 14 -0.03 6.07 2.21
N LEU A 15 -0.72 6.01 1.07
CA LEU A 15 -0.60 4.92 0.10
C LEU A 15 0.13 5.46 -1.14
N LYS A 16 1.14 4.74 -1.63
CA LYS A 16 1.89 5.10 -2.84
C LYS A 16 1.90 3.96 -3.85
N SER A 17 1.61 4.29 -5.10
CA SER A 17 1.72 3.38 -6.26
C SER A 17 2.55 4.03 -7.36
N ASP A 18 2.79 3.27 -8.43
CA ASP A 18 3.34 3.73 -9.71
C ASP A 18 2.65 5.01 -10.23
N SER A 19 1.31 5.11 -10.10
CA SER A 19 0.46 6.24 -10.49
C SER A 19 -0.42 6.72 -9.33
N LYS A 20 -0.99 7.93 -9.45
CA LYS A 20 -1.87 8.49 -8.41
C LYS A 20 -3.25 7.82 -8.48
N GLU A 21 -3.69 7.52 -9.68
CA GLU A 21 -4.95 6.86 -10.02
C GLU A 21 -4.97 5.46 -9.39
N ARG A 22 -3.92 4.66 -9.60
CA ARG A 22 -3.80 3.34 -8.97
C ARG A 22 -3.78 3.42 -7.45
N ALA A 23 -3.06 4.40 -6.90
CA ALA A 23 -3.05 4.61 -5.45
C ALA A 23 -4.42 5.04 -4.90
N GLN A 24 -5.23 5.77 -5.68
CA GLN A 24 -6.60 6.14 -5.33
C GLN A 24 -7.52 4.93 -5.32
N GLU A 25 -7.43 4.05 -6.33
CA GLU A 25 -8.19 2.79 -6.38
C GLU A 25 -7.91 1.94 -5.13
N LEU A 26 -6.64 1.66 -4.84
CA LEU A 26 -6.25 0.86 -3.67
C LEU A 26 -6.70 1.48 -2.34
N LEU A 27 -6.66 2.82 -2.23
CA LEU A 27 -7.16 3.50 -1.04
C LEU A 27 -8.69 3.47 -0.96
N SER A 28 -9.38 3.46 -2.11
CA SER A 28 -10.84 3.42 -2.17
C SER A 28 -11.41 2.10 -1.66
N ASP A 29 -10.69 0.99 -1.79
CA ASP A 29 -11.09 -0.29 -1.18
C ASP A 29 -11.17 -0.17 0.35
N ILE A 30 -10.19 0.48 0.98
CA ILE A 30 -10.20 0.74 2.42
C ILE A 30 -11.33 1.70 2.79
N GLN A 31 -11.56 2.72 1.97
CA GLN A 31 -12.63 3.69 2.16
C GLN A 31 -14.02 3.03 2.08
N ALA A 32 -14.21 2.10 1.13
CA ALA A 32 -15.43 1.33 0.96
C ALA A 32 -15.71 0.41 2.15
N GLU A 33 -14.67 -0.25 2.69
CA GLU A 33 -14.80 -1.05 3.92
C GLU A 33 -15.26 -0.19 5.12
N LEU A 34 -14.66 0.98 5.31
CA LEU A 34 -15.04 1.91 6.38
C LEU A 34 -16.47 2.47 6.21
N GLU A 35 -16.97 2.53 4.98
CA GLU A 35 -18.29 3.08 4.65
C GLU A 35 -19.41 2.04 4.67
N GLY A 36 -19.15 0.82 4.20
CA GLY A 36 -20.18 -0.16 3.87
C GLY A 36 -20.13 -1.48 4.64
N ASN A 37 -19.03 -1.81 5.33
CA ASN A 37 -18.89 -3.08 6.03
C ASN A 37 -19.82 -3.12 7.27
N GLN A 38 -20.88 -3.92 7.20
CA GLN A 38 -21.91 -3.99 8.25
C GLN A 38 -21.37 -4.49 9.59
N LEU A 39 -20.38 -5.40 9.59
CA LEU A 39 -19.75 -5.88 10.82
C LEU A 39 -18.90 -4.78 11.45
N PHE A 40 -18.13 -4.06 10.63
CA PHE A 40 -17.33 -2.94 11.12
C PHE A 40 -18.22 -1.82 11.70
N ILE A 41 -19.34 -1.51 11.02
CA ILE A 41 -20.30 -0.51 11.49
C ILE A 41 -21.00 -0.94 12.77
N HIS A 42 -21.36 -2.23 12.89
CA HIS A 42 -21.96 -2.78 14.09
C HIS A 42 -21.05 -2.57 15.31
N ASP A 43 -19.74 -2.82 15.16
CA ASP A 43 -18.79 -2.77 16.28
C ASP A 43 -18.27 -1.35 16.58
N PHE A 44 -18.06 -0.51 15.56
CA PHE A 44 -17.37 0.78 15.68
C PHE A 44 -18.22 2.00 15.25
N GLY A 45 -19.44 1.78 14.78
CA GLY A 45 -20.32 2.82 14.24
C GLY A 45 -19.96 3.24 12.81
N LYS A 46 -20.66 4.26 12.31
CA LYS A 46 -20.39 4.84 11.00
C LYS A 46 -19.08 5.62 11.02
N GLN A 47 -18.29 5.52 9.95
CA GLN A 47 -16.96 6.15 9.88
C GLN A 47 -16.88 7.32 8.92
N LYS A 48 -17.74 7.37 7.90
CA LYS A 48 -17.71 8.39 6.84
C LYS A 48 -17.93 9.80 7.36
N CYS A 49 -16.93 10.67 7.23
CA CYS A 49 -17.04 12.09 7.59
C CYS A 49 -17.52 12.91 6.40
N GLU A 50 -18.76 13.42 6.44
CA GLU A 50 -19.27 14.29 5.39
C GLU A 50 -18.39 15.55 5.22
N GLY A 51 -18.02 15.85 3.98
CA GLY A 51 -17.12 16.97 3.65
C GLY A 51 -15.61 16.67 3.76
N ASP A 52 -15.23 15.53 4.34
CA ASP A 52 -13.83 15.09 4.52
C ASP A 52 -13.63 13.65 3.96
N TRP A 53 -14.38 13.26 2.92
CA TRP A 53 -14.44 11.90 2.37
C TRP A 53 -14.26 11.86 0.84
N GLU A 54 -13.13 12.37 0.35
CA GLU A 54 -12.83 12.45 -1.08
C GLU A 54 -12.01 11.25 -1.59
N ILE A 55 -12.07 11.01 -2.90
CA ILE A 55 -11.26 9.97 -3.54
C ILE A 55 -9.78 10.30 -3.40
N GLY A 56 -9.05 9.43 -2.70
CA GLY A 56 -7.61 9.59 -2.49
C GLY A 56 -7.23 10.49 -1.32
N ASN A 57 -8.21 11.03 -0.57
CA ASN A 57 -8.01 11.83 0.62
C ASN A 57 -9.26 11.81 1.50
N PHE A 58 -9.22 11.09 2.62
CA PHE A 58 -10.36 11.01 3.53
C PHE A 58 -9.94 11.08 5.00
N LYS A 59 -10.90 11.42 5.86
CA LYS A 59 -10.79 11.32 7.31
C LYS A 59 -12.06 10.71 7.90
N THR A 60 -11.90 9.86 8.92
CA THR A 60 -13.04 9.31 9.67
C THR A 60 -13.71 10.36 10.55
N ILE A 61 -14.97 10.15 10.94
CA ILE A 61 -15.76 11.09 11.78
C ILE A 61 -15.01 11.45 13.07
N ASP A 62 -14.37 10.47 13.70
CA ASP A 62 -13.56 10.66 14.91
C ASP A 62 -12.19 11.29 14.65
N GLN A 63 -11.86 11.55 13.38
CA GLN A 63 -10.61 12.13 12.90
C GLN A 63 -9.35 11.31 13.24
N LYS A 64 -9.51 10.05 13.65
CA LYS A 64 -8.39 9.17 14.04
C LYS A 64 -7.74 8.51 12.84
N PHE A 65 -8.48 8.19 11.78
CA PHE A 65 -7.92 7.64 10.55
C PHE A 65 -7.95 8.69 9.44
N ILE A 66 -6.75 9.11 9.00
CA ILE A 66 -6.54 9.90 7.78
C ILE A 66 -5.91 9.00 6.71
N GLY A 67 -6.51 8.94 5.52
CA GLY A 67 -5.98 8.22 4.36
C GLY A 67 -5.62 9.17 3.22
N MET A 68 -4.42 9.08 2.67
CA MET A 68 -3.99 9.87 1.51
C MET A 68 -3.27 9.01 0.48
N ALA A 69 -3.64 9.14 -0.79
CA ALA A 69 -3.00 8.44 -1.90
C ALA A 69 -1.92 9.30 -2.58
N PHE A 70 -0.87 8.69 -3.12
CA PHE A 70 0.21 9.38 -3.82
C PHE A 70 0.69 8.59 -5.04
N GLY A 71 0.91 9.28 -6.16
CA GLY A 71 1.66 8.75 -7.28
C GLY A 71 3.17 8.92 -7.07
N ILE A 72 3.97 8.27 -7.91
CA ILE A 72 5.42 8.21 -7.74
C ILE A 72 6.13 9.58 -7.78
N LYS A 73 5.63 10.50 -8.61
CA LYS A 73 6.24 11.82 -8.85
C LYS A 73 5.87 12.89 -7.80
N GLN A 74 4.89 12.61 -6.94
CA GLN A 74 4.41 13.62 -5.98
C GLN A 74 5.42 13.85 -4.85
N LYS A 75 5.61 15.12 -4.49
CA LYS A 75 6.43 15.50 -3.33
C LYS A 75 5.67 15.17 -2.04
N VAL A 76 6.38 14.55 -1.10
CA VAL A 76 5.81 14.09 0.18
C VAL A 76 6.47 14.74 1.40
N ARG A 77 7.62 15.40 1.24
CA ARG A 77 8.29 16.08 2.35
C ARG A 77 7.41 17.17 2.94
N GLY A 78 7.39 17.25 4.26
CA GLY A 78 6.60 18.24 4.98
C GLY A 78 5.13 17.88 5.16
N LEU A 79 4.67 16.74 4.64
CA LEU A 79 3.29 16.27 4.77
C LEU A 79 2.84 16.27 6.24
N ARG A 80 1.70 16.90 6.50
CA ARG A 80 1.04 16.95 7.81
C ARG A 80 -0.43 17.31 7.63
N VAL A 81 -1.25 16.86 8.57
CA VAL A 81 -2.61 17.39 8.77
C VAL A 81 -2.67 17.94 10.18
N LYS A 82 -2.78 19.27 10.31
CA LYS A 82 -2.58 19.98 11.58
C LYS A 82 -1.23 19.59 12.20
N GLN A 83 -1.23 19.04 13.41
CA GLN A 83 -0.04 18.52 14.11
C GLN A 83 0.30 17.06 13.75
N ARG A 84 -0.61 16.32 13.11
CA ARG A 84 -0.44 14.89 12.83
C ARG A 84 0.49 14.68 11.63
N ARG A 85 1.44 13.77 11.78
CA ARG A 85 2.38 13.32 10.77
C ARG A 85 2.03 11.90 10.31
N PRO A 86 2.40 11.51 9.08
CA PRO A 86 2.25 10.13 8.64
C PRO A 86 2.89 9.18 9.64
N ASN A 87 2.19 8.07 9.91
CA ASN A 87 2.70 7.00 10.78
C ASN A 87 2.55 5.61 10.15
N LEU A 88 1.92 5.54 8.98
CA LEU A 88 1.84 4.35 8.15
C LEU A 88 2.03 4.75 6.69
N TRP A 89 3.08 4.26 6.05
CA TRP A 89 3.22 4.27 4.60
C TRP A 89 3.00 2.86 4.06
N VAL A 90 2.14 2.75 3.05
CA VAL A 90 1.96 1.53 2.25
C VAL A 90 2.41 1.86 0.83
N ILE A 91 3.42 1.15 0.36
CA ILE A 91 3.91 1.21 -1.02
C ILE A 91 3.46 -0.07 -1.68
N ASP A 92 2.65 0.05 -2.72
CA ASP A 92 2.08 -1.08 -3.46
C ASP A 92 2.43 -0.92 -4.94
N ASP A 93 2.90 -2.00 -5.57
CA ASP A 93 3.15 -2.10 -7.01
C ASP A 93 3.83 -0.87 -7.65
N LEU A 94 4.90 -0.37 -7.01
CA LEU A 94 5.56 0.88 -7.41
C LEU A 94 6.34 0.78 -8.73
N GLU A 95 6.68 -0.44 -9.14
CA GLU A 95 7.67 -0.72 -10.18
C GLU A 95 7.02 -1.41 -11.37
N THR A 96 7.24 -0.87 -12.57
CA THR A 96 6.75 -1.45 -13.82
C THR A 96 7.91 -1.97 -14.67
N PRO A 97 7.66 -2.85 -15.67
CA PRO A 97 8.70 -3.29 -16.61
C PRO A 97 9.46 -2.14 -17.27
N ASP A 98 8.76 -1.06 -17.64
CA ASP A 98 9.38 0.17 -18.15
C ASP A 98 10.36 0.77 -17.14
N THR A 99 9.96 0.89 -15.87
CA THR A 99 10.82 1.50 -14.86
C THR A 99 12.07 0.69 -14.58
N ILE A 100 11.95 -0.65 -14.57
CA ILE A 100 13.01 -1.60 -14.24
C ILE A 100 14.09 -1.65 -15.31
N SER A 101 13.75 -1.35 -16.56
CA SER A 101 14.73 -1.21 -17.65
C SER A 101 15.85 -0.20 -17.35
N ASN A 102 15.64 0.68 -16.35
CA ASN A 102 16.62 1.67 -15.92
C ASN A 102 17.00 1.54 -14.43
N PRO A 103 18.15 0.90 -14.11
CA PRO A 103 18.65 0.77 -12.74
C PRO A 103 18.87 2.11 -12.00
N LYS A 104 19.16 3.20 -12.70
CA LYS A 104 19.28 4.53 -12.07
C LYS A 104 17.93 5.02 -11.55
N ARG A 105 16.83 4.69 -12.24
CA ARG A 105 15.46 5.02 -11.81
C ARG A 105 15.11 4.26 -10.53
N MET A 106 15.47 2.99 -10.43
CA MET A 106 15.26 2.16 -9.23
C MET A 106 15.99 2.70 -8.00
N ARG A 107 17.26 3.12 -8.17
CA ARG A 107 18.03 3.79 -7.12
C ARG A 107 17.38 5.11 -6.68
N LYS A 108 16.94 5.94 -7.63
CA LYS A 108 16.25 7.20 -7.32
C LYS A 108 14.95 7.00 -6.55
N GLN A 109 14.20 5.95 -6.88
CA GLN A 109 12.98 5.59 -6.14
C GLN A 109 13.31 5.09 -4.71
N ALA A 110 14.36 4.28 -4.54
CA ALA A 110 14.84 3.88 -3.22
C ALA A 110 15.28 5.10 -2.39
N ASP A 111 16.06 6.01 -2.99
CA ASP A 111 16.48 7.25 -2.35
C ASP A 111 15.28 8.13 -1.98
N HIS A 112 14.23 8.17 -2.81
CA HIS A 112 12.99 8.89 -2.49
C HIS A 112 12.29 8.28 -1.27
N ILE A 113 12.25 6.96 -1.15
CA ILE A 113 11.68 6.29 0.02
C ILE A 113 12.49 6.65 1.27
N GLU A 114 13.81 6.50 1.22
CA GLU A 114 14.71 6.74 2.36
C GLU A 114 14.78 8.21 2.79
N ARG A 115 14.83 9.13 1.82
CA ARG A 115 15.15 10.56 2.07
C ARG A 115 13.96 11.48 2.04
N ASP A 116 12.84 11.05 1.47
CA ASP A 116 11.62 11.86 1.37
C ASP A 116 10.47 11.25 2.16
N ILE A 117 10.24 9.93 2.08
CA ILE A 117 9.12 9.26 2.75
C ILE A 117 9.42 8.98 4.22
N LEU A 118 10.49 8.24 4.54
CA LEU A 118 10.81 7.89 5.93
C LEU A 118 10.90 9.13 6.85
N PRO A 119 11.50 10.27 6.44
CA PRO A 119 11.56 11.46 7.28
C PRO A 119 10.22 12.14 7.54
N THR A 120 9.14 11.76 6.85
CA THR A 120 7.79 12.25 7.18
C THR A 120 7.25 11.64 8.48
N MET A 121 7.78 10.47 8.87
CA MET A 121 7.34 9.73 10.06
C MET A 121 8.16 10.12 11.30
N THR A 122 7.97 11.36 11.77
CA THR A 122 8.73 11.90 12.91
C THR A 122 8.14 11.56 14.29
N GLY A 123 7.09 10.74 14.35
CA GLY A 123 6.44 10.31 15.60
C GLY A 123 7.03 9.02 16.17
N ASN A 124 6.54 8.60 17.33
CA ASN A 124 7.07 7.44 18.06
C ASN A 124 6.76 6.07 17.43
N ALA A 125 5.90 6.00 16.41
CA ALA A 125 5.46 4.76 15.79
C ALA A 125 5.31 4.92 14.27
N GLY A 126 6.42 4.82 13.53
CA GLY A 126 6.42 4.81 12.06
C GLY A 126 6.40 3.39 11.50
N ARG A 127 5.53 3.12 10.52
CA ARG A 127 5.46 1.84 9.82
C ARG A 127 5.58 2.06 8.32
N LEU A 128 6.52 1.38 7.67
CA LEU A 128 6.59 1.28 6.21
C LEU A 128 6.28 -0.17 5.81
N LEU A 129 5.24 -0.34 5.00
CA LEU A 129 4.90 -1.59 4.34
C LEU A 129 5.17 -1.42 2.85
N TYR A 130 5.92 -2.35 2.26
CA TYR A 130 6.16 -2.39 0.83
C TYR A 130 5.73 -3.76 0.32
N ALA A 131 4.61 -3.79 -0.40
CA ALA A 131 4.11 -4.95 -1.12
C ALA A 131 4.48 -4.84 -2.60
N ASN A 132 5.18 -5.86 -3.12
CA ASN A 132 5.53 -5.90 -4.54
C ASN A 132 5.81 -7.33 -4.99
N ASN A 133 5.61 -7.58 -6.29
CA ASN A 133 6.07 -8.77 -6.95
C ASN A 133 7.57 -8.66 -7.24
N ARG A 134 8.35 -9.70 -6.90
CA ARG A 134 9.78 -9.75 -7.22
C ARG A 134 10.02 -10.47 -8.54
N PHE A 135 10.09 -9.72 -9.63
CA PHE A 135 10.26 -10.28 -10.98
C PHE A 135 11.54 -9.84 -11.71
N ALA A 136 12.38 -9.00 -11.08
CA ALA A 136 13.69 -8.63 -11.59
C ALA A 136 14.77 -8.63 -10.49
N ARG A 137 16.04 -8.70 -10.91
CA ARG A 137 17.18 -8.69 -9.98
C ARG A 137 17.41 -7.31 -9.34
N VAL A 138 17.26 -6.25 -10.13
CA VAL A 138 17.48 -4.87 -9.70
C VAL A 138 16.14 -4.16 -9.69
N MET A 139 15.57 -4.05 -8.50
CA MET A 139 14.29 -3.43 -8.20
C MET A 139 14.50 -2.44 -7.06
N THR A 140 13.64 -1.44 -6.93
CA THR A 140 13.62 -0.57 -5.75
C THR A 140 13.45 -1.39 -4.48
N GLN A 141 12.58 -2.41 -4.51
CA GLN A 141 12.44 -3.33 -3.38
C GLN A 141 13.77 -4.04 -3.04
N THR A 142 14.49 -4.59 -4.03
CA THR A 142 15.74 -5.32 -3.76
C THR A 142 16.85 -4.39 -3.28
N ILE A 143 16.93 -3.17 -3.82
CA ILE A 143 17.87 -2.14 -3.35
C ILE A 143 17.60 -1.79 -1.88
N LEU A 144 16.34 -1.60 -1.49
CA LEU A 144 15.99 -1.31 -0.10
C LEU A 144 16.31 -2.48 0.83
N GLN A 145 16.07 -3.72 0.41
CA GLN A 145 16.45 -4.91 1.19
C GLN A 145 17.97 -4.99 1.41
N GLU A 146 18.76 -4.74 0.38
CA GLU A 146 20.23 -4.71 0.48
C GLU A 146 20.73 -3.59 1.41
N ARG A 147 20.13 -2.40 1.33
CA ARG A 147 20.50 -1.23 2.16
C ARG A 147 20.01 -1.32 3.60
N HIS A 148 18.92 -2.04 3.84
CA HIS A 148 18.29 -2.20 5.15
C HIS A 148 18.16 -3.68 5.55
N PRO A 149 19.28 -4.38 5.84
CA PRO A 149 19.26 -5.82 6.13
C PRO A 149 18.49 -6.19 7.42
N HIS A 150 18.17 -5.20 8.27
CA HIS A 150 17.38 -5.38 9.49
C HIS A 150 15.86 -5.25 9.24
N TRP A 151 15.43 -4.85 8.04
CA TRP A 151 14.01 -4.82 7.70
C TRP A 151 13.49 -6.24 7.54
N ARG A 152 12.24 -6.46 7.97
CA ARG A 152 11.59 -7.76 7.83
C ARG A 152 11.10 -7.95 6.41
N VAL A 153 11.51 -9.05 5.79
CA VAL A 153 11.09 -9.44 4.44
C VAL A 153 10.28 -10.73 4.55
N HIS A 154 9.04 -10.68 4.10
CA HIS A 154 8.18 -11.86 3.95
C HIS A 154 8.09 -12.18 2.46
N GLN A 155 8.82 -13.20 2.00
CA GLN A 155 8.79 -13.66 0.62
C GLN A 155 7.89 -14.89 0.52
N VAL A 156 6.96 -14.88 -0.43
CA VAL A 156 6.11 -16.02 -0.79
C VAL A 156 6.40 -16.37 -2.24
N GLU A 157 6.72 -17.63 -2.52
CA GLU A 157 6.88 -18.13 -3.88
C GLU A 157 5.50 -18.51 -4.42
N ALA A 158 5.01 -17.78 -5.43
CA ALA A 158 3.66 -18.01 -5.96
C ALA A 158 3.53 -19.30 -6.78
N TYR A 159 4.64 -19.75 -7.39
CA TYR A 159 4.68 -20.96 -8.20
C TYR A 159 6.09 -21.55 -8.20
N ASN A 160 6.19 -22.84 -8.51
CA ASN A 160 7.45 -23.51 -8.75
C ASN A 160 8.03 -23.08 -10.11
N LYS A 161 9.21 -22.45 -10.11
CA LYS A 161 9.82 -21.93 -11.35
C LYS A 161 10.17 -22.99 -12.40
N ALA A 162 10.36 -24.24 -12.01
CA ALA A 162 10.68 -25.32 -12.93
C ALA A 162 9.41 -25.94 -13.53
N THR A 163 8.39 -26.19 -12.71
CA THR A 163 7.16 -26.87 -13.14
C THR A 163 6.04 -25.91 -13.55
N HIS A 164 6.15 -24.63 -13.21
CA HIS A 164 5.11 -23.59 -13.34
C HIS A 164 3.82 -23.88 -12.55
N GLU A 165 3.85 -24.85 -11.64
CA GLU A 165 2.70 -25.18 -10.80
C GLU A 165 2.55 -24.13 -9.69
N PRO A 166 1.35 -23.56 -9.48
CA PRO A 166 1.13 -22.62 -8.39
C PRO A 166 1.11 -23.33 -7.04
N VAL A 167 1.32 -22.57 -5.96
CA VAL A 167 1.26 -23.08 -4.59
C VAL A 167 -0.17 -23.32 -4.07
N TRP A 168 -1.21 -22.90 -4.81
CA TRP A 168 -2.60 -23.19 -4.50
C TRP A 168 -3.15 -24.30 -5.41
N SER A 169 -4.05 -25.12 -4.87
CA SER A 169 -4.71 -26.18 -5.64
C SER A 169 -5.53 -25.57 -6.79
N ILE A 170 -5.19 -25.91 -8.03
CA ILE A 170 -6.01 -25.56 -9.19
C ILE A 170 -7.10 -26.62 -9.32
N THR A 171 -8.35 -26.26 -9.03
CA THR A 171 -9.50 -27.03 -9.55
C THR A 171 -9.81 -26.49 -10.94
N ILE A 172 -9.34 -27.18 -11.98
CA ILE A 172 -9.72 -26.86 -13.36
C ILE A 172 -11.16 -27.34 -13.55
N LEU A 173 -12.13 -26.44 -13.46
CA LEU A 173 -13.47 -26.69 -13.97
C LEU A 173 -13.41 -26.53 -15.49
N LEU A 174 -13.08 -27.62 -16.19
CA LEU A 174 -13.42 -27.71 -17.61
C LEU A 174 -14.94 -27.84 -17.68
N ALA A 175 -15.61 -26.73 -17.98
CA ALA A 175 -16.98 -26.82 -18.49
C ALA A 175 -16.88 -27.49 -19.87
N ASP A 176 -17.28 -28.75 -19.94
CA ASP A 176 -17.57 -29.43 -21.20
C ASP A 176 -18.70 -28.64 -21.88
N TRP A 177 -18.34 -27.74 -22.78
CA TRP A 177 -19.29 -27.15 -23.72
C TRP A 177 -19.61 -28.22 -24.76
N GLY A 178 -20.50 -29.14 -24.37
CA GLY A 178 -21.14 -30.07 -25.29
C GLY A 178 -21.80 -29.27 -26.42
N LEU A 179 -21.28 -29.47 -27.63
CA LEU A 179 -21.88 -29.01 -28.87
C LEU A 179 -23.31 -29.58 -28.96
N TRP A 180 -24.30 -28.69 -29.07
CA TRP A 180 -25.62 -28.98 -29.64
C TRP A 180 -25.76 -28.17 -30.92
#